data_AF-A0A8T3QME7-F1
#
_entry.id   AF-A0A8T3QME7-F1
#
_cell.length_a   1.000
_cell.length_b   1.000
_cell.length_c   1.000
_cell.angle_alpha   90.00
_cell.angle_beta   90.00
_cell.angle_gamma   90.00
#
_symmetry.space_group_name_H-M   'P 1'
#
loop_
_entity.id
_entity.type
_entity.pdbx_description
1 polymer ?
#
loop_
_entity_poly.entity_id
_entity_poly.type
_entity_poly.pdbx_seq_one_letter_code
_entity_poly.pdbx_strand_id
1 'polypeptide(L)'
;MTDDLERRLRESLSDLLLPSAPRALHDAMDRLEAEAGAHSRLARSVAARPRRRAPMLAGRWAFFGSIAGAVTIGLVLVSNLGGRPTPSPLALSSVSSVVGSPSPTAPSDTRQPTTPITGCASISASERRCRAILGWALLQSGGADAVASVSVHPPPTRPPGVLGGIGPSVVVVVTAIDGTETTLGFLCLTFDGALPSDLKCSEDAQIPVVTALDHDVPCGAQPGGATHPCATLPPKPRAQSVADSDPLRVASLDVPLDHLGHYEVFLGDASLPDGVLTERSARLVDPSPETFWIEGGVSILLRPTTPGRPPILSVYRDPFDGPEPVKVYLVFDLSVLDRAAVLQIRDIVVR
;
A
#
# COMPACT_ATOMS: atom_id res chain seq x y z
N MET A 1 -16.31 -1.23 38.60
CA MET A 1 -16.50 0.09 37.96
C MET A 1 -16.27 0.01 36.45
N THR A 2 -15.38 -0.86 35.99
CA THR A 2 -15.15 -1.21 34.57
C THR A 2 -16.37 -1.87 33.91
N ASP A 3 -17.06 -2.77 34.61
CA ASP A 3 -18.15 -3.55 34.01
C ASP A 3 -19.41 -2.71 33.72
N ASP A 4 -19.66 -1.66 34.51
CA ASP A 4 -20.79 -0.74 34.26
C ASP A 4 -20.49 0.20 33.09
N LEU A 5 -19.23 0.58 32.90
CA LEU A 5 -18.80 1.41 31.77
C LEU A 5 -18.86 0.61 30.46
N GLU A 6 -18.41 -0.64 30.48
CA GLU A 6 -18.47 -1.53 29.33
C GLU A 6 -19.92 -1.84 28.92
N ARG A 7 -20.81 -2.03 29.91
CA ARG A 7 -22.25 -2.22 29.65
C ARG A 7 -22.89 -0.98 29.02
N ARG A 8 -22.61 0.21 29.54
CA ARG A 8 -23.14 1.48 28.99
C ARG A 8 -22.61 1.78 27.59
N LEU A 9 -21.35 1.45 27.30
CA LEU A 9 -20.78 1.55 25.96
C LEU A 9 -21.44 0.59 24.97
N ARG A 10 -21.71 -0.65 25.39
CA ARG A 10 -22.36 -1.68 24.57
C ARG A 10 -23.83 -1.34 24.29
N GLU A 11 -24.54 -0.81 25.28
CA GLU A 11 -25.92 -0.30 25.11
C GLU A 11 -25.94 0.94 24.19
N SER A 12 -25.03 1.90 24.40
CA SER A 12 -24.98 3.12 23.58
C SER A 12 -24.55 2.87 22.13
N LEU A 13 -23.73 1.83 21.88
CA LEU A 13 -23.37 1.39 20.52
C LEU A 13 -24.52 0.63 19.84
N SER A 14 -25.34 -0.09 20.60
CA SER A 14 -26.52 -0.79 20.07
C SER A 14 -27.61 0.19 19.61
N ASP A 15 -27.74 1.33 20.30
CA ASP A 15 -28.67 2.39 19.91
C ASP A 15 -28.19 3.23 18.71
N LEU A 16 -26.89 3.21 18.41
CA LEU A 16 -26.28 3.91 17.26
C LEU A 16 -26.31 3.08 15.97
N LEU A 17 -26.56 1.77 16.05
CA LEU A 17 -26.77 0.91 14.90
C LEU A 17 -28.23 1.02 14.45
N LEU A 18 -28.47 1.80 13.40
CA LEU A 18 -29.78 2.01 12.79
C LEU A 18 -30.52 0.67 12.55
N PRO A 19 -31.85 0.60 12.76
CA PRO A 19 -32.67 -0.60 12.51
C PRO A 19 -32.79 -0.99 11.03
N SER A 20 -32.02 -0.36 10.14
CA SER A 20 -32.01 -0.58 8.68
C SER A 20 -30.69 -1.14 8.15
N ALA A 21 -29.78 -1.61 9.02
CA ALA A 21 -28.63 -2.37 8.56
C ALA A 21 -29.11 -3.59 7.73
N PRO A 22 -28.68 -3.75 6.47
CA PRO A 22 -29.07 -4.89 5.65
C PRO A 22 -28.75 -6.18 6.39
N ARG A 23 -29.65 -7.17 6.39
CA ARG A 23 -29.40 -8.50 7.01
C ARG A 23 -28.05 -9.10 6.61
N ALA A 24 -27.60 -8.81 5.39
CA ALA A 24 -26.29 -9.21 4.88
C ALA A 24 -25.10 -8.69 5.71
N LEU A 25 -25.20 -7.50 6.32
CA LEU A 25 -24.14 -6.95 7.18
C LEU A 25 -24.11 -7.65 8.55
N HIS A 26 -25.28 -7.97 9.12
CA HIS A 26 -25.36 -8.78 10.34
C HIS A 26 -24.82 -10.19 10.09
N ASP A 27 -25.22 -10.83 8.99
CA ASP A 27 -24.72 -12.16 8.63
C ASP A 27 -23.20 -12.18 8.37
N ALA A 28 -22.63 -11.08 7.85
CA ALA A 28 -21.19 -10.94 7.65
C ALA A 28 -20.44 -10.76 8.98
N MET A 29 -21.00 -9.97 9.92
CA MET A 29 -20.43 -9.80 11.26
C MET A 29 -20.47 -11.09 12.07
N ASP A 30 -21.58 -11.82 12.04
CA ASP A 30 -21.72 -13.11 12.74
C ASP A 30 -20.72 -14.16 12.23
N ARG A 31 -20.41 -14.16 10.92
CA ARG A 31 -19.37 -15.03 10.34
C ARG A 31 -17.98 -14.66 10.82
N LEU A 32 -17.65 -13.36 10.86
CA LEU A 32 -16.35 -12.88 11.35
C LEU A 32 -16.14 -13.21 12.83
N GLU A 33 -17.18 -13.07 13.66
CA GLU A 33 -17.11 -13.47 15.07
C GLU A 33 -16.95 -14.99 15.24
N ALA A 34 -17.64 -15.80 14.43
CA ALA A 34 -17.49 -17.25 14.44
C ALA A 34 -16.08 -17.69 14.04
N GLU A 35 -15.48 -17.06 13.03
CA GLU A 35 -14.11 -17.32 12.57
C GLU A 35 -13.08 -16.90 13.63
N ALA A 36 -13.23 -15.72 14.23
CA ALA A 36 -12.38 -15.27 15.35
C ALA A 36 -12.45 -16.23 16.55
N GLY A 37 -13.64 -16.74 16.86
CA GLY A 37 -13.86 -17.76 17.89
C GLY A 37 -13.23 -19.13 17.57
N ALA A 38 -13.09 -19.49 16.30
CA ALA A 38 -12.42 -20.71 15.85
C ALA A 38 -10.89 -20.58 15.99
N HIS A 39 -10.32 -19.44 15.61
CA HIS A 39 -8.88 -19.17 15.76
C HIS A 39 -8.43 -19.12 17.23
N SER A 40 -9.26 -18.56 18.12
CA SER A 40 -8.98 -18.52 19.56
C SER A 40 -9.02 -19.92 20.23
N ARG A 41 -9.80 -20.87 19.68
CA ARG A 41 -9.83 -22.27 20.14
C ARG A 41 -8.63 -23.08 19.65
N LEU A 42 -8.15 -22.82 18.43
CA LEU A 42 -6.91 -23.40 17.90
C LEU A 42 -5.66 -22.90 18.64
N ALA A 43 -5.62 -21.63 19.03
CA ALA A 43 -4.51 -21.09 19.83
C ALA A 43 -4.45 -21.74 21.23
N ARG A 44 -5.61 -22.02 21.85
CA ARG A 44 -5.69 -22.70 23.15
C ARG A 44 -5.32 -24.19 23.09
N SER A 45 -5.58 -24.89 21.98
CA SER A 45 -5.22 -26.30 21.85
C SER A 45 -3.71 -26.51 21.64
N VAL A 46 -3.00 -25.54 21.06
CA VAL A 46 -1.53 -25.58 20.90
C VAL A 46 -0.79 -25.27 22.21
N ALA A 47 -1.35 -24.43 23.09
CA ALA A 47 -0.74 -24.09 24.38
C ALA A 47 -0.84 -25.20 25.44
N ALA A 48 -1.68 -26.22 25.24
CA ALA A 48 -1.96 -27.27 26.22
C ALA A 48 -1.15 -28.58 26.03
N ARG A 49 0.01 -28.54 25.37
CA ARG A 49 0.92 -29.71 25.32
C ARG A 49 1.88 -29.73 26.53
N PRO A 50 1.77 -30.68 27.47
CA PRO A 50 2.71 -30.79 28.58
C PRO A 50 4.09 -31.27 28.09
N ARG A 51 5.14 -30.52 28.47
CA ARG A 51 6.55 -30.94 28.32
C ARG A 51 6.82 -32.18 29.17
N ARG A 52 6.81 -33.37 28.54
CA ARG A 52 7.39 -34.58 29.15
C ARG A 52 8.92 -34.53 29.02
N ARG A 53 9.61 -34.51 30.16
CA ARG A 53 11.04 -34.83 30.28
C ARG A 53 11.25 -36.31 29.93
N ALA A 54 12.30 -36.61 29.16
CA ALA A 54 12.78 -37.98 28.94
C ALA A 54 14.23 -38.11 29.44
N PRO A 55 14.59 -39.20 30.14
CA PRO A 55 15.97 -39.50 30.53
C PRO A 55 16.70 -40.32 29.46
N MET A 56 18.04 -40.28 29.52
CA MET A 56 18.97 -41.12 28.76
C MET A 56 18.82 -42.61 29.11
N LEU A 57 18.82 -43.50 28.09
CA LEU A 57 19.81 -44.59 27.92
C LEU A 57 19.44 -45.54 26.76
N ALA A 58 20.46 -45.83 25.96
CA ALA A 58 20.80 -47.07 25.24
C ALA A 58 19.70 -47.96 24.61
N GLY A 59 19.83 -48.16 23.30
CA GLY A 59 19.86 -49.52 22.74
C GLY A 59 18.74 -49.91 21.77
N ARG A 60 19.22 -50.42 20.62
CA ARG A 60 18.59 -51.34 19.64
C ARG A 60 17.85 -50.72 18.45
N TRP A 61 18.43 -51.09 17.31
CA TRP A 61 17.94 -51.04 15.94
C TRP A 61 16.71 -51.93 15.74
N ALA A 62 15.75 -51.47 14.93
CA ALA A 62 14.99 -52.29 13.97
C ALA A 62 14.34 -51.41 12.89
N PHE A 63 14.36 -51.95 11.68
CA PHE A 63 13.92 -51.44 10.38
C PHE A 63 12.40 -51.18 10.24
N PHE A 64 12.08 -50.34 9.25
CA PHE A 64 10.95 -50.27 8.28
C PHE A 64 10.46 -48.80 8.17
N GLY A 65 10.24 -48.18 7.00
CA GLY A 65 10.29 -48.63 5.61
C GLY A 65 10.35 -47.42 4.68
N SER A 66 10.91 -47.66 3.50
CA SER A 66 11.08 -46.73 2.38
C SER A 66 9.76 -46.48 1.64
N ILE A 67 9.51 -45.24 1.23
CA ILE A 67 8.91 -44.95 -0.08
C ILE A 67 9.80 -43.88 -0.74
N ALA A 68 10.46 -44.31 -1.82
CA ALA A 68 11.29 -43.49 -2.68
C ALA A 68 10.42 -42.79 -3.73
N GLY A 69 10.68 -41.50 -3.93
CA GLY A 69 10.25 -40.74 -5.11
C GLY A 69 11.45 -39.99 -5.66
N ALA A 70 12.22 -40.65 -6.53
CA ALA A 70 13.36 -40.06 -7.21
C ALA A 70 12.88 -39.34 -8.48
N VAL A 71 13.09 -38.03 -8.53
CA VAL A 71 13.00 -37.22 -9.76
C VAL A 71 14.42 -37.07 -10.29
N THR A 72 14.71 -37.73 -11.41
CA THR A 72 15.94 -37.58 -12.18
C THR A 72 15.84 -36.34 -13.06
N ILE A 73 16.65 -35.31 -12.76
CA ILE A 73 16.96 -34.22 -13.69
C ILE A 73 18.29 -34.57 -14.36
N GLY A 74 18.26 -34.68 -15.68
CA GLY A 74 19.41 -34.96 -16.53
C GLY A 74 20.42 -33.82 -16.48
N LEU A 75 21.64 -34.15 -16.07
CA LEU A 75 22.82 -33.29 -16.15
C LEU A 75 23.48 -33.52 -17.52
N VAL A 76 23.44 -32.51 -18.39
CA VAL A 76 24.21 -32.51 -19.65
C VAL A 76 25.61 -31.96 -19.33
N LEU A 77 26.59 -32.86 -19.31
CA LEU A 77 28.02 -32.55 -19.31
C LEU A 77 28.45 -32.24 -20.75
N VAL A 78 28.77 -30.96 -21.03
CA VAL A 78 29.58 -30.59 -22.20
C VAL A 78 31.01 -30.39 -21.72
N SER A 79 31.85 -31.38 -22.00
CA SER A 79 33.30 -31.24 -21.96
C SER A 79 33.75 -30.40 -23.15
N ASN A 80 34.48 -29.31 -22.90
CA ASN A 80 35.29 -28.69 -23.94
C ASN A 80 36.72 -28.47 -23.44
N LEU A 81 37.63 -29.10 -24.16
CA LEU A 81 39.07 -29.12 -23.97
C LEU A 81 39.70 -27.82 -24.48
N GLY A 82 40.65 -27.30 -23.72
CA GLY A 82 41.96 -26.90 -24.23
C GLY A 82 42.06 -25.63 -25.08
N GLY A 83 42.53 -24.55 -24.46
CA GLY A 83 43.16 -23.44 -25.17
C GLY A 83 43.52 -22.30 -24.24
N ARG A 84 44.80 -22.16 -23.89
CA ARG A 84 45.37 -20.95 -23.26
C ARG A 84 45.69 -19.94 -24.36
N PRO A 85 45.13 -18.72 -24.36
CA PRO A 85 45.71 -17.59 -25.06
C PRO A 85 46.48 -16.68 -24.08
N THR A 86 47.61 -16.20 -24.56
CA THR A 86 48.48 -15.16 -23.99
C THR A 86 47.76 -13.81 -23.86
N PRO A 87 48.11 -12.97 -22.86
CA PRO A 87 47.50 -11.65 -22.72
C PRO A 87 48.14 -10.65 -23.70
N SER A 88 47.33 -10.09 -24.59
CA SER A 88 47.62 -8.81 -25.27
C SER A 88 46.80 -7.70 -24.61
N PRO A 89 47.36 -6.49 -24.42
CA PRO A 89 46.64 -5.38 -23.81
C PRO A 89 45.70 -4.76 -24.85
N LEU A 90 44.41 -5.04 -24.75
CA LEU A 90 43.39 -4.33 -25.50
C LEU A 90 42.74 -3.28 -24.60
N ALA A 91 42.84 -2.04 -25.05
CA ALA A 91 42.15 -0.89 -24.50
C ALA A 91 40.64 -1.17 -24.41
N LEU A 92 40.10 -1.07 -23.20
CA LEU A 92 38.67 -1.09 -22.92
C LEU A 92 38.07 0.25 -23.38
N SER A 93 37.60 0.29 -24.63
CA SER A 93 36.59 1.26 -25.03
C SER A 93 35.27 0.84 -24.40
N SER A 94 34.85 1.58 -23.38
CA SER A 94 33.52 1.50 -22.77
C SER A 94 32.46 1.87 -23.81
N VAL A 95 31.83 0.86 -24.41
CA VAL A 95 30.65 1.05 -25.24
C VAL A 95 29.45 1.17 -24.29
N SER A 96 29.00 2.39 -24.04
CA SER A 96 27.71 2.63 -23.40
C SER A 96 26.61 2.18 -24.35
N SER A 97 26.16 0.94 -24.19
CA SER A 97 24.95 0.45 -24.85
C SER A 97 23.76 1.16 -24.21
N VAL A 98 23.33 2.26 -24.83
CA VAL A 98 21.99 2.82 -24.61
C VAL A 98 21.01 1.77 -25.13
N VAL A 99 20.49 0.95 -24.23
CA VAL A 99 19.32 0.11 -24.50
C VAL A 99 18.18 1.09 -24.72
N GLY A 100 17.89 1.39 -25.99
CA GLY A 100 16.71 2.15 -26.37
C GLY A 100 15.49 1.34 -25.95
N SER A 101 14.88 1.72 -24.83
CA SER A 101 13.56 1.20 -24.46
C SER A 101 12.62 1.45 -25.63
N PRO A 102 11.93 0.42 -26.16
CA PRO A 102 10.94 0.62 -27.21
C PRO A 102 9.92 1.65 -26.69
N SER A 103 9.68 2.71 -27.47
CA SER A 103 8.59 3.63 -27.18
C SER A 103 7.30 2.82 -27.04
N PRO A 104 6.61 2.88 -25.90
CA PRO A 104 5.37 2.15 -25.71
C PRO A 104 4.38 2.60 -26.78
N THR A 105 3.90 1.65 -27.57
CA THR A 105 2.79 1.86 -28.51
C THR A 105 1.61 2.39 -27.69
N ALA A 106 1.19 3.62 -27.96
CA ALA A 106 0.09 4.25 -27.24
C ALA A 106 -1.14 3.34 -27.26
N PRO A 107 -1.68 2.92 -26.10
CA PRO A 107 -2.85 2.05 -26.11
C PRO A 107 -4.04 2.81 -26.68
N SER A 108 -4.80 2.06 -27.49
CA SER A 108 -5.99 2.55 -28.16
C SER A 108 -7.09 2.87 -27.15
N ASP A 109 -7.50 4.13 -27.13
CA ASP A 109 -8.82 4.61 -26.71
C ASP A 109 -9.15 4.45 -25.21
N THR A 110 -8.38 5.11 -24.35
CA THR A 110 -8.86 5.50 -23.01
C THR A 110 -10.02 6.49 -23.22
N ARG A 111 -11.25 5.97 -23.37
CA ARG A 111 -12.46 6.80 -23.39
C ARG A 111 -12.65 7.35 -21.99
N GLN A 112 -12.61 8.68 -21.87
CA GLN A 112 -13.15 9.33 -20.68
C GLN A 112 -14.57 8.80 -20.46
N PRO A 113 -14.93 8.45 -19.22
CA PRO A 113 -16.28 8.01 -18.93
C PRO A 113 -17.26 9.11 -19.35
N THR A 114 -18.14 8.81 -20.31
CA THR A 114 -19.19 9.72 -20.77
C THR A 114 -20.38 9.75 -19.81
N THR A 115 -20.26 9.07 -18.65
CA THR A 115 -21.30 8.99 -17.63
C THR A 115 -21.66 10.39 -17.16
N PRO A 116 -22.93 10.81 -17.30
CA PRO A 116 -23.35 12.14 -16.87
C PRO A 116 -23.19 12.26 -15.36
N ILE A 117 -22.44 13.28 -14.94
CA ILE A 117 -22.36 13.70 -13.54
C ILE A 117 -23.25 14.92 -13.33
N THR A 118 -24.07 14.88 -12.28
CA THR A 118 -24.95 15.98 -11.89
C THR A 118 -24.70 16.40 -10.46
N GLY A 119 -25.06 17.65 -10.11
CA GLY A 119 -25.04 18.12 -8.73
C GLY A 119 -23.69 18.65 -8.23
N CYS A 120 -22.59 18.60 -8.99
CA CYS A 120 -21.32 19.22 -8.58
C CYS A 120 -21.42 20.73 -8.28
N ALA A 121 -22.30 21.45 -8.99
CA ALA A 121 -22.57 22.87 -8.71
C ALA A 121 -23.16 23.09 -7.31
N SER A 122 -23.90 22.11 -6.76
CA SER A 122 -24.52 22.22 -5.43
C SER A 122 -23.51 22.22 -4.29
N ILE A 123 -22.30 21.72 -4.54
CA ILE A 123 -21.17 21.73 -3.60
C ILE A 123 -20.07 22.73 -4.01
N SER A 124 -20.37 23.62 -4.99
CA SER A 124 -19.41 24.59 -5.54
C SER A 124 -18.08 23.98 -6.00
N ALA A 125 -18.10 22.74 -6.52
CA ALA A 125 -16.91 22.06 -7.02
C ALA A 125 -16.53 22.57 -8.41
N SER A 126 -15.24 22.81 -8.66
CA SER A 126 -14.73 23.06 -10.01
C SER A 126 -14.96 21.85 -10.94
N GLU A 127 -14.80 22.05 -12.25
CA GLU A 127 -14.85 20.95 -13.21
C GLU A 127 -13.79 19.89 -12.91
N ARG A 128 -12.57 20.31 -12.54
CA ARG A 128 -11.48 19.40 -12.14
C ARG A 128 -11.89 18.54 -10.95
N ARG A 129 -12.38 19.17 -9.88
CA ARG A 129 -12.82 18.47 -8.67
C ARG A 129 -14.02 17.56 -8.95
N CYS A 130 -14.96 18.00 -9.78
CA CYS A 130 -16.10 17.19 -10.19
C CYS A 130 -15.65 15.93 -10.95
N ARG A 131 -14.69 16.05 -11.88
CA ARG A 131 -14.09 14.89 -12.57
C ARG A 131 -13.39 13.93 -11.60
N ALA A 132 -12.67 14.45 -10.61
CA ALA A 132 -12.04 13.62 -9.57
C ALA A 132 -13.07 12.86 -8.73
N ILE A 133 -14.15 13.52 -8.32
CA ILE A 133 -15.27 12.87 -7.59
C ILE A 133 -15.91 11.77 -8.45
N LEU A 134 -16.13 12.03 -9.74
CA LEU A 134 -16.64 11.03 -10.69
C LEU A 134 -15.70 9.83 -10.78
N GLY A 135 -14.41 10.06 -11.06
CA GLY A 135 -13.41 9.01 -11.20
C GLY A 135 -13.33 8.12 -9.95
N TRP A 136 -13.30 8.73 -8.77
CA TRP A 136 -13.35 8.02 -7.49
C TRP A 136 -14.63 7.18 -7.35
N ALA A 137 -15.80 7.77 -7.64
CA ALA A 137 -17.08 7.07 -7.50
C ALA A 137 -17.16 5.84 -8.41
N LEU A 138 -16.70 5.97 -9.67
CA LEU A 138 -16.66 4.87 -10.64
C LEU A 138 -15.71 3.76 -10.20
N LEU A 139 -14.55 4.12 -9.62
CA LEU A 139 -13.60 3.14 -9.08
C LEU A 139 -14.23 2.35 -7.92
N GLN A 140 -14.94 3.03 -7.01
CA GLN A 140 -15.59 2.39 -5.86
C GLN A 140 -16.80 1.54 -6.26
N SER A 141 -17.49 1.88 -7.36
CA SER A 141 -18.64 1.12 -7.86
C SER A 141 -18.28 -0.07 -8.75
N GLY A 142 -17.00 -0.40 -8.89
CA GLY A 142 -16.55 -1.54 -9.71
C GLY A 142 -16.38 -1.25 -11.20
N GLY A 143 -16.26 0.03 -11.59
CA GLY A 143 -15.93 0.47 -12.95
C GLY A 143 -17.04 1.26 -13.65
N ALA A 144 -16.68 1.89 -14.79
CA ALA A 144 -17.57 2.76 -15.55
C ALA A 144 -18.66 2.02 -16.35
N ASP A 145 -18.37 0.79 -16.80
CA ASP A 145 -19.24 0.04 -17.72
C ASP A 145 -20.59 -0.34 -17.13
N ALA A 146 -20.71 -0.36 -15.80
CA ALA A 146 -21.93 -0.70 -15.09
C ALA A 146 -22.74 0.52 -14.62
N VAL A 147 -22.24 1.74 -14.85
CA VAL A 147 -22.81 2.97 -14.25
C VAL A 147 -23.59 3.78 -15.28
N ALA A 148 -24.88 4.01 -14.99
CA ALA A 148 -25.76 4.85 -15.79
C ALA A 148 -25.60 6.34 -15.48
N SER A 149 -25.48 6.70 -14.21
CA SER A 149 -25.34 8.10 -13.79
C SER A 149 -24.66 8.23 -12.43
N VAL A 150 -24.10 9.41 -12.20
CA VAL A 150 -23.55 9.80 -10.89
C VAL A 150 -24.17 11.12 -10.48
N SER A 151 -24.70 11.19 -9.27
CA SER A 151 -25.22 12.43 -8.70
C SER A 151 -24.49 12.78 -7.41
N VAL A 152 -24.07 14.04 -7.31
CA VAL A 152 -23.33 14.58 -6.17
C VAL A 152 -24.26 15.49 -5.39
N HIS A 153 -24.39 15.20 -4.09
CA HIS A 153 -25.29 15.90 -3.19
C HIS A 153 -24.48 16.57 -2.06
N PRO A 154 -24.97 17.72 -1.56
CA PRO A 154 -24.43 18.32 -0.35
C PRO A 154 -24.59 17.34 0.83
N PRO A 155 -23.86 17.57 1.94
CA PRO A 155 -24.01 16.72 3.10
C PRO A 155 -25.45 16.78 3.61
N PRO A 156 -26.01 15.65 4.09
CA PRO A 156 -27.37 15.65 4.62
C PRO A 156 -27.47 16.63 5.78
N THR A 157 -28.51 17.48 5.75
CA THR A 157 -28.78 18.40 6.86
C THR A 157 -29.00 17.60 8.13
N ARG A 158 -28.18 17.86 9.15
CA ARG A 158 -28.33 17.16 10.44
C ARG A 158 -29.62 17.59 11.12
N PRO A 159 -30.30 16.67 11.84
CA PRO A 159 -31.41 17.04 12.69
C PRO A 159 -30.97 18.11 13.71
N PRO A 160 -31.85 19.08 14.04
CA PRO A 160 -31.59 20.03 15.10
C PRO A 160 -31.24 19.30 16.41
N GLY A 161 -30.16 19.72 17.09
CA GLY A 161 -29.77 19.18 18.40
C GLY A 161 -28.68 18.10 18.39
N VAL A 162 -28.23 17.63 17.22
CA VAL A 162 -27.08 16.71 17.13
C VAL A 162 -25.79 17.53 17.07
N LEU A 163 -25.22 17.81 18.25
CA LEU A 163 -23.88 18.39 18.39
C LEU A 163 -22.84 17.27 18.44
N GLY A 164 -21.94 17.24 17.45
CA GLY A 164 -20.87 16.25 17.37
C GLY A 164 -21.21 15.05 16.49
N GLY A 165 -20.29 14.73 15.59
CA GLY A 165 -20.40 13.65 14.60
C GLY A 165 -19.60 14.02 13.36
N ILE A 166 -18.81 13.10 12.85
CA ILE A 166 -18.07 13.26 11.61
C ILE A 166 -18.92 12.60 10.52
N GLY A 167 -19.92 13.32 10.00
CA GLY A 167 -20.75 12.85 8.89
C GLY A 167 -20.06 13.15 7.54
N PRO A 168 -20.35 12.39 6.47
CA PRO A 168 -19.79 12.68 5.15
C PRO A 168 -20.14 14.12 4.76
N SER A 169 -19.16 14.83 4.22
CA SER A 169 -19.33 16.20 3.76
C SER A 169 -19.88 16.27 2.34
N VAL A 170 -19.82 15.16 1.60
CA VAL A 170 -20.36 15.01 0.25
C VAL A 170 -20.95 13.60 0.13
N VAL A 171 -22.14 13.51 -0.44
CA VAL A 171 -22.80 12.23 -0.74
C VAL A 171 -22.82 12.06 -2.25
N VAL A 172 -22.36 10.90 -2.73
CA VAL A 172 -22.37 10.55 -4.14
C VAL A 172 -23.29 9.35 -4.32
N VAL A 173 -24.33 9.49 -5.12
CA VAL A 173 -25.21 8.37 -5.47
C VAL A 173 -24.82 7.92 -6.88
N VAL A 174 -24.37 6.67 -6.97
CA VAL A 174 -24.04 6.00 -8.21
C VAL A 174 -25.22 5.11 -8.58
N THR A 175 -25.83 5.38 -9.74
CA THR A 175 -26.93 4.57 -10.26
C THR A 175 -26.39 3.67 -11.36
N ALA A 176 -26.51 2.36 -11.16
CA ALA A 176 -26.11 1.36 -12.14
C ALA A 176 -27.11 1.27 -13.31
N ILE A 177 -26.70 0.66 -14.42
CA ILE A 177 -27.55 0.45 -15.60
C ILE A 177 -28.80 -0.38 -15.30
N ASP A 178 -28.73 -1.29 -14.33
CA ASP A 178 -29.88 -2.06 -13.84
C ASP A 178 -30.82 -1.27 -12.91
N GLY A 179 -30.51 -0.01 -12.64
CA GLY A 179 -31.25 0.86 -11.74
C GLY A 179 -30.86 0.74 -10.26
N THR A 180 -29.92 -0.14 -9.91
CA THR A 180 -29.42 -0.26 -8.53
C THR A 180 -28.68 1.01 -8.13
N GLU A 181 -29.00 1.56 -6.95
CA GLU A 181 -28.32 2.73 -6.42
C GLU A 181 -27.35 2.34 -5.30
N THR A 182 -26.12 2.84 -5.42
CA THR A 182 -25.10 2.75 -4.36
C THR A 182 -24.81 4.15 -3.85
N THR A 183 -25.04 4.37 -2.56
CA THR A 183 -24.69 5.63 -1.91
C THR A 183 -23.28 5.53 -1.33
N LEU A 184 -22.39 6.39 -1.83
CA LEU A 184 -21.03 6.56 -1.36
C LEU A 184 -20.94 7.88 -0.59
N GLY A 185 -20.28 7.85 0.56
CA GLY A 185 -19.98 9.06 1.33
C GLY A 185 -18.48 9.23 1.43
N PHE A 186 -18.00 10.46 1.28
CA PHE A 186 -16.66 10.80 1.71
C PHE A 186 -16.67 12.06 2.55
N LEU A 187 -15.63 12.14 3.36
CA LEU A 187 -15.41 13.22 4.29
C LEU A 187 -14.35 14.14 3.71
N CYS A 188 -14.66 15.42 3.72
CA CYS A 188 -13.78 16.53 3.44
C CYS A 188 -13.49 17.19 4.77
N LEU A 189 -12.51 16.65 5.48
CA LEU A 189 -11.96 17.40 6.59
C LEU A 189 -11.15 18.52 5.95
N THR A 190 -11.55 19.77 6.16
CA THR A 190 -10.90 20.97 5.63
C THR A 190 -9.51 21.23 6.23
N PHE A 191 -8.81 20.18 6.66
CA PHE A 191 -7.41 20.25 7.01
C PHE A 191 -6.62 19.97 5.74
N ASP A 192 -6.11 21.02 5.10
CA ASP A 192 -5.31 20.94 3.89
C ASP A 192 -4.25 19.84 4.01
N GLY A 193 -4.46 18.74 3.27
CA GLY A 193 -3.51 17.63 3.17
C GLY A 193 -3.39 16.71 4.38
N ALA A 194 -4.28 16.78 5.38
CA ALA A 194 -4.16 15.96 6.59
C ALA A 194 -4.44 14.47 6.35
N LEU A 195 -5.36 14.15 5.44
CA LEU A 195 -5.64 12.77 5.05
C LEU A 195 -5.55 12.61 3.53
N PRO A 196 -5.02 11.48 3.03
CA PRO A 196 -5.03 11.17 1.60
C PRO A 196 -6.44 11.16 1.00
N SER A 197 -7.47 10.92 1.83
CA SER A 197 -8.88 10.99 1.44
C SER A 197 -9.41 12.41 1.21
N ASP A 198 -8.79 13.44 1.78
CA ASP A 198 -9.22 14.85 1.68
C ASP A 198 -8.74 15.52 0.40
N LEU A 199 -7.86 14.88 -0.37
CA LEU A 199 -7.32 15.48 -1.59
C LEU A 199 -8.43 15.77 -2.61
N LYS A 200 -9.43 14.89 -2.77
CA LYS A 200 -10.61 15.11 -3.63
C LYS A 200 -11.55 16.23 -3.13
N CYS A 201 -11.26 16.78 -1.97
CA CYS A 201 -12.02 17.85 -1.36
C CYS A 201 -11.40 19.24 -1.54
N SER A 202 -10.14 19.31 -1.94
CA SER A 202 -9.43 20.57 -2.14
C SER A 202 -9.31 20.89 -3.63
N GLU A 203 -9.56 22.15 -3.97
CA GLU A 203 -9.34 22.67 -5.33
C GLU A 203 -7.85 22.83 -5.65
N ASP A 204 -7.01 22.98 -4.62
CA ASP A 204 -5.56 23.18 -4.73
C ASP A 204 -4.77 21.95 -4.26
N ALA A 205 -5.42 20.79 -4.18
CA ALA A 205 -4.77 19.62 -3.64
C ALA A 205 -3.53 19.25 -4.47
N GLN A 206 -2.43 19.10 -3.73
CA GLN A 206 -1.17 18.61 -4.24
C GLN A 206 -1.15 17.11 -4.02
N ILE A 207 -0.79 16.36 -5.06
CA ILE A 207 -0.51 14.93 -4.99
C ILE A 207 0.70 14.78 -4.04
N PRO A 208 0.51 14.19 -2.85
CA PRO A 208 1.62 14.01 -1.94
C PRO A 208 2.51 12.89 -2.46
N VAL A 209 3.81 13.03 -2.26
CA VAL A 209 4.71 11.88 -2.26
C VAL A 209 4.77 11.39 -0.82
N VAL A 210 4.36 10.15 -0.58
CA VAL A 210 4.41 9.54 0.75
C VAL A 210 5.87 9.19 1.04
N THR A 211 6.60 10.15 1.59
CA THR A 211 8.01 10.04 1.99
C THR A 211 8.20 9.59 3.43
N ALA A 212 7.11 9.33 4.16
CA ALA A 212 7.16 9.10 5.59
C ALA A 212 8.04 7.88 5.91
N LEU A 213 9.18 8.15 6.54
CA LEU A 213 9.75 7.23 7.49
C LEU A 213 9.02 7.50 8.79
N ASP A 214 8.53 6.46 9.46
CA ASP A 214 7.98 6.64 10.80
C ASP A 214 9.16 6.96 11.72
N HIS A 215 9.47 8.25 11.84
CA HIS A 215 10.36 8.72 12.87
C HIS A 215 9.57 8.70 14.16
N ASP A 216 9.84 7.68 14.98
CA ASP A 216 9.44 7.69 16.37
C ASP A 216 9.92 9.00 17.01
N VAL A 217 8.97 9.88 17.36
CA VAL A 217 9.27 11.09 18.12
C VAL A 217 9.71 10.63 19.50
N PRO A 218 10.95 10.91 19.94
CA PRO A 218 11.37 10.56 21.27
C PRO A 218 10.38 11.17 22.26
N CYS A 219 9.75 10.34 23.08
CA CYS A 219 8.86 10.84 24.11
C CYS A 219 9.68 11.79 25.00
N GLY A 220 9.21 13.03 25.18
CA GLY A 220 9.83 13.95 26.13
C GLY A 220 9.81 13.38 27.55
N ALA A 221 10.55 14.00 28.47
CA ALA A 221 10.53 13.61 29.88
C ALA A 221 9.09 13.61 30.41
N GLN A 222 8.53 12.43 30.63
CA GLN A 222 7.14 12.28 31.02
C GLN A 222 6.98 12.73 32.49
N PRO A 223 6.11 13.71 32.79
CA PRO A 223 5.87 14.12 34.16
C PRO A 223 5.19 12.97 34.91
N GLY A 224 5.90 12.33 35.85
CA GLY A 224 5.33 11.31 36.74
C GLY A 224 6.03 9.95 36.82
N GLY A 225 7.17 9.74 36.14
CA GLY A 225 8.04 8.57 36.40
C GLY A 225 7.46 7.19 36.02
N ALA A 226 6.27 7.14 35.40
CA ALA A 226 5.77 5.92 34.80
C ALA A 226 6.55 5.65 33.51
N THR A 227 7.38 4.60 33.53
CA THR A 227 8.14 4.12 32.38
C THR A 227 7.20 3.46 31.38
N HIS A 228 6.48 4.26 30.58
CA HIS A 228 6.09 3.77 29.27
C HIS A 228 7.38 3.57 28.47
N PRO A 229 7.65 2.37 27.92
CA PRO A 229 8.84 2.16 27.12
C PRO A 229 8.77 3.15 25.97
N CYS A 230 9.65 4.14 26.00
CA CYS A 230 9.75 5.12 24.94
C CYS A 230 10.03 4.38 23.64
N ALA A 231 9.55 4.96 22.56
CA ALA A 231 9.85 4.49 21.23
C ALA A 231 11.38 4.37 21.07
N THR A 232 11.86 3.15 20.80
CA THR A 232 13.30 2.87 20.75
C THR A 232 13.81 3.43 19.44
N LEU A 233 14.84 4.30 19.50
CA LEU A 233 15.50 4.80 18.30
C LEU A 233 15.89 3.65 17.36
N PRO A 234 15.92 3.87 16.04
CA PRO A 234 16.35 2.84 15.10
C PRO A 234 17.71 2.28 15.54
N PRO A 235 17.93 0.96 15.46
CA PRO A 235 19.29 0.46 15.57
C PRO A 235 20.13 1.14 14.48
N LYS A 236 21.26 1.73 14.89
CA LYS A 236 22.20 2.31 13.95
C LYS A 236 22.84 1.17 13.14
N PRO A 237 22.80 1.21 11.80
CA PRO A 237 23.45 0.19 10.98
C PRO A 237 24.96 0.13 11.23
N ARG A 238 25.53 -1.06 11.10
CA ARG A 238 26.98 -1.28 11.20
C ARG A 238 27.70 -0.57 10.04
N ALA A 239 28.87 0.00 10.33
CA ALA A 239 29.67 0.72 9.33
C ALA A 239 29.99 -0.14 8.09
N GLN A 240 30.28 -1.44 8.29
CA GLN A 240 30.51 -2.37 7.19
C GLN A 240 29.26 -2.56 6.34
N SER A 241 28.09 -2.72 6.96
CA SER A 241 26.81 -2.87 6.27
C SER A 241 26.45 -1.62 5.46
N VAL A 242 26.76 -0.43 5.98
CA VAL A 242 26.64 0.83 5.24
C VAL A 242 27.58 0.87 4.04
N ALA A 243 28.84 0.46 4.21
CA ALA A 243 29.83 0.43 3.13
C ALA A 243 29.49 -0.57 2.02
N ASP A 244 28.86 -1.69 2.39
CA ASP A 244 28.46 -2.76 1.47
C ASP A 244 27.05 -2.57 0.88
N SER A 245 26.30 -1.57 1.37
CA SER A 245 24.97 -1.24 0.85
C SER A 245 25.04 -0.41 -0.44
N ASP A 246 24.01 -0.55 -1.27
CA ASP A 246 23.87 0.08 -2.58
C ASP A 246 22.56 0.89 -2.63
N PRO A 247 22.63 2.23 -2.46
CA PRO A 247 21.45 3.07 -2.44
C PRO A 247 20.92 3.30 -3.86
N LEU A 248 19.58 3.28 -4.03
CA LEU A 248 18.98 3.66 -5.30
C LEU A 248 18.87 5.17 -5.42
N ARG A 249 19.32 5.70 -6.55
CA ARG A 249 19.16 7.11 -6.94
C ARG A 249 18.70 7.19 -8.38
N VAL A 250 17.52 7.77 -8.60
CA VAL A 250 16.99 8.04 -9.96
C VAL A 250 16.76 9.54 -10.08
N ALA A 251 17.55 10.19 -10.94
CA ALA A 251 17.48 11.64 -11.12
C ALA A 251 16.13 12.10 -11.67
N SER A 252 15.59 11.35 -12.63
CA SER A 252 14.32 11.65 -13.28
C SER A 252 13.66 10.37 -13.80
N LEU A 253 12.34 10.29 -13.63
CA LEU A 253 11.48 9.28 -14.21
C LEU A 253 10.26 9.95 -14.81
N ASP A 254 9.94 9.60 -16.05
CA ASP A 254 8.69 9.99 -16.70
C ASP A 254 7.86 8.72 -16.91
N VAL A 255 6.69 8.67 -16.28
CA VAL A 255 5.77 7.53 -16.33
C VAL A 255 4.62 7.88 -17.26
N PRO A 256 4.52 7.29 -18.47
CA PRO A 256 3.35 7.47 -19.31
C PRO A 256 2.12 6.87 -18.62
N LEU A 257 1.05 7.66 -18.55
CA LEU A 257 -0.22 7.23 -17.98
C LEU A 257 -1.18 6.87 -19.11
N ASP A 258 -1.66 5.64 -19.09
CA ASP A 258 -2.32 5.02 -20.23
C ASP A 258 -3.63 4.28 -19.87
N HIS A 259 -3.86 4.03 -18.59
CA HIS A 259 -5.10 3.50 -18.02
C HIS A 259 -5.46 4.13 -16.67
N LEU A 260 -6.72 3.98 -16.26
CA LEU A 260 -7.16 4.26 -14.89
C LEU A 260 -6.87 3.05 -13.98
N GLY A 261 -6.71 3.28 -12.68
CA GLY A 261 -6.46 2.24 -11.69
C GLY A 261 -5.00 2.14 -11.25
N HIS A 262 -4.58 0.93 -10.92
CA HIS A 262 -3.33 0.68 -10.21
C HIS A 262 -2.10 0.74 -11.10
N TYR A 263 -1.13 1.57 -10.71
CA TYR A 263 0.21 1.59 -11.29
C TYR A 263 1.23 1.03 -10.31
N GLU A 264 2.09 0.17 -10.86
CA GLU A 264 3.26 -0.35 -10.16
C GLU A 264 4.47 -0.28 -11.10
N VAL A 265 5.33 0.71 -10.90
CA VAL A 265 6.50 0.98 -11.75
C VAL A 265 7.76 0.55 -11.03
N PHE A 266 8.48 -0.43 -11.59
CA PHE A 266 9.78 -0.84 -11.04
C PHE A 266 10.84 0.26 -11.27
N LEU A 267 11.47 0.70 -10.18
CA LEU A 267 12.47 1.77 -10.20
C LEU A 267 13.89 1.25 -10.26
N GLY A 268 14.12 0.06 -9.68
CA GLY A 268 15.44 -0.56 -9.60
C GLY A 268 15.59 -1.43 -8.36
N ASP A 269 16.75 -2.06 -8.28
CA ASP A 269 17.20 -2.77 -7.09
C ASP A 269 17.96 -1.80 -6.16
N ALA A 270 17.91 -2.05 -4.86
CA ALA A 270 18.70 -1.36 -3.84
C ALA A 270 19.12 -2.35 -2.76
N SER A 271 19.98 -1.92 -1.83
CA SER A 271 20.18 -2.64 -0.58
C SER A 271 20.22 -1.72 0.63
N LEU A 272 19.55 -2.15 1.71
CA LEU A 272 19.42 -1.40 2.94
C LEU A 272 20.43 -1.89 3.97
N PRO A 273 21.22 -1.01 4.61
CA PRO A 273 22.22 -1.43 5.57
C PRO A 273 21.56 -1.99 6.84
N ASP A 274 21.81 -3.26 7.14
CA ASP A 274 21.20 -4.03 8.23
C ASP A 274 19.66 -4.02 8.19
N GLY A 275 19.08 -3.84 7.00
CA GLY A 275 17.63 -3.76 6.80
C GLY A 275 17.00 -2.43 7.24
N VAL A 276 17.81 -1.42 7.54
CA VAL A 276 17.35 -0.11 8.01
C VAL A 276 17.12 0.82 6.82
N LEU A 277 15.87 1.26 6.65
CA LEU A 277 15.50 2.30 5.71
C LEU A 277 15.72 3.68 6.36
N THR A 278 16.67 4.44 5.84
CA THR A 278 17.05 5.77 6.35
C THR A 278 16.50 6.92 5.53
N GLU A 279 16.13 6.67 4.27
CA GLU A 279 15.50 7.63 3.37
C GLU A 279 14.66 6.91 2.31
N ARG A 280 13.42 7.38 2.11
CA ARG A 280 12.67 7.18 0.87
C ARG A 280 12.03 8.50 0.46
N SER A 281 12.45 9.06 -0.66
CA SER A 281 11.98 10.36 -1.10
C SER A 281 11.88 10.43 -2.62
N ALA A 282 10.98 11.28 -3.10
CA ALA A 282 10.86 11.68 -4.49
C ALA A 282 10.15 13.03 -4.56
N ARG A 283 10.23 13.69 -5.71
CA ARG A 283 9.56 14.96 -5.96
C ARG A 283 8.77 14.88 -7.27
N LEU A 284 7.51 15.30 -7.24
CA LEU A 284 6.74 15.52 -8.46
C LEU A 284 7.18 16.82 -9.13
N VAL A 285 7.32 16.83 -10.46
CA VAL A 285 7.60 18.06 -11.21
C VAL A 285 6.42 19.02 -11.11
N ASP A 286 5.21 18.49 -11.28
CA ASP A 286 3.95 19.19 -11.09
C ASP A 286 3.14 18.43 -10.03
N PRO A 287 3.00 18.97 -8.81
CA PRO A 287 2.23 18.33 -7.76
C PRO A 287 0.72 18.51 -7.92
N SER A 288 0.22 19.39 -8.82
CA SER A 288 -1.23 19.56 -9.02
C SER A 288 -1.60 19.54 -10.51
N PRO A 289 -1.35 18.43 -11.21
CA PRO A 289 -1.60 18.32 -12.63
C PRO A 289 -3.09 18.49 -12.96
N GLU A 290 -3.38 19.13 -14.10
CA GLU A 290 -4.76 19.31 -14.58
C GLU A 290 -5.29 18.10 -15.36
N THR A 291 -4.37 17.27 -15.86
CA THR A 291 -4.66 16.20 -16.83
C THR A 291 -4.91 14.84 -16.19
N PHE A 292 -4.62 14.66 -14.90
CA PHE A 292 -4.83 13.40 -14.22
C PHE A 292 -4.97 13.58 -12.71
N TRP A 293 -5.44 12.54 -12.03
CA TRP A 293 -5.58 12.55 -10.59
C TRP A 293 -5.15 11.23 -9.96
N ILE A 294 -4.32 11.32 -8.90
CA ILE A 294 -3.82 10.19 -8.14
C ILE A 294 -4.51 10.13 -6.77
N GLU A 295 -5.18 9.02 -6.51
CA GLU A 295 -5.81 8.73 -5.23
C GLU A 295 -4.74 8.41 -4.18
N GLY A 296 -4.81 9.10 -3.04
CA GLY A 296 -3.93 8.83 -1.90
C GLY A 296 -2.46 9.25 -2.06
N GLY A 297 -2.07 9.72 -3.24
CA GLY A 297 -0.71 10.16 -3.54
C GLY A 297 0.18 9.06 -4.14
N VAL A 298 1.46 9.40 -4.26
CA VAL A 298 2.49 8.53 -4.84
C VAL A 298 3.32 7.92 -3.72
N SER A 299 3.44 6.59 -3.71
CA SER A 299 4.18 5.85 -2.70
C SER A 299 5.42 5.16 -3.26
N ILE A 300 6.50 5.11 -2.48
CA ILE A 300 7.67 4.29 -2.77
C ILE A 300 7.61 3.03 -1.90
N LEU A 301 7.36 1.90 -2.55
CA LEU A 301 7.24 0.59 -1.91
C LEU A 301 8.54 -0.21 -2.07
N LEU A 302 9.02 -0.77 -0.97
CA LEU A 302 10.20 -1.61 -0.95
C LEU A 302 9.80 -3.06 -0.67
N ARG A 303 10.23 -3.97 -1.54
CA ARG A 303 9.97 -5.41 -1.42
C ARG A 303 11.29 -6.15 -1.22
N PRO A 304 11.53 -6.78 -0.06
CA PRO A 304 12.69 -7.63 0.12
C PRO A 304 12.74 -8.74 -0.91
N THR A 305 13.93 -9.05 -1.41
CA THR A 305 14.12 -10.21 -2.31
C THR A 305 14.50 -11.47 -1.55
N THR A 306 14.85 -11.36 -0.27
CA THR A 306 15.17 -12.50 0.59
C THR A 306 13.91 -13.30 0.92
N PRO A 307 13.86 -14.62 0.63
CA PRO A 307 12.69 -15.44 0.88
C PRO A 307 12.22 -15.40 2.34
N GLY A 308 10.92 -15.24 2.55
CA GLY A 308 10.30 -15.20 3.87
C GLY A 308 10.47 -13.87 4.61
N ARG A 309 11.20 -12.89 4.06
CA ARG A 309 11.22 -11.53 4.63
C ARG A 309 9.91 -10.81 4.31
N PRO A 310 9.22 -10.23 5.30
CA PRO A 310 7.96 -9.53 5.06
C PRO A 310 8.19 -8.15 4.40
N PRO A 311 7.16 -7.50 3.81
CA PRO A 311 7.30 -6.20 3.13
C PRO A 311 7.75 -5.05 4.04
N ILE A 312 8.56 -4.12 3.54
CA ILE A 312 9.05 -2.97 4.33
C ILE A 312 7.98 -1.88 4.31
N LEU A 313 7.35 -1.61 5.45
CA LEU A 313 6.19 -0.73 5.55
C LEU A 313 6.55 0.67 6.07
N SER A 314 7.24 0.77 7.20
CA SER A 314 7.72 2.05 7.79
C SER A 314 8.39 1.94 9.16
N VAL A 315 8.24 0.81 9.88
CA VAL A 315 8.71 0.62 11.27
C VAL A 315 10.01 -0.19 11.34
N TYR A 316 10.81 0.01 12.39
CA TYR A 316 11.93 -0.86 12.76
C TYR A 316 11.48 -2.32 12.81
N ARG A 317 12.17 -3.17 12.05
CA ARG A 317 11.89 -4.62 12.01
C ARG A 317 13.07 -5.39 12.56
N ASP A 318 12.90 -6.70 12.61
CA ASP A 318 13.97 -7.62 12.94
C ASP A 318 15.22 -7.29 12.10
N PRO A 319 16.37 -7.06 12.77
CA PRO A 319 17.59 -6.63 12.11
C PRO A 319 17.98 -7.62 11.02
N PHE A 320 18.52 -7.10 9.92
CA PHE A 320 19.12 -7.93 8.88
C PHE A 320 20.63 -8.02 9.11
N ASP A 321 21.21 -9.19 8.86
CA ASP A 321 22.65 -9.34 8.95
C ASP A 321 23.33 -8.93 7.64
N GLY A 322 23.74 -7.66 7.55
CA GLY A 322 24.40 -7.08 6.38
C GLY A 322 23.43 -6.29 5.50
N PRO A 323 23.77 -6.06 4.22
CA PRO A 323 22.87 -5.38 3.29
C PRO A 323 21.64 -6.25 2.98
N GLU A 324 20.45 -5.74 3.26
CA GLU A 324 19.19 -6.38 2.87
C GLU A 324 18.84 -5.99 1.42
N PRO A 325 18.83 -6.93 0.47
CA PRO A 325 18.49 -6.64 -0.92
C PRO A 325 16.98 -6.40 -1.07
N VAL A 326 16.62 -5.33 -1.77
CA VAL A 326 15.23 -4.90 -1.99
C VAL A 326 15.00 -4.50 -3.44
N LYS A 327 13.77 -4.71 -3.90
CA LYS A 327 13.24 -4.12 -5.13
C LYS A 327 12.42 -2.89 -4.78
N VAL A 328 12.64 -1.80 -5.49
CA VAL A 328 11.96 -0.53 -5.27
C VAL A 328 10.92 -0.32 -6.36
N TYR A 329 9.71 0.01 -5.93
CA TYR A 329 8.57 0.27 -6.80
C TYR A 329 7.96 1.63 -6.48
N LEU A 330 7.54 2.34 -7.51
CA LEU A 330 6.63 3.46 -7.41
C LEU A 330 5.21 2.93 -7.56
N VAL A 331 4.34 3.25 -6.60
CA VAL A 331 2.98 2.71 -6.53
C VAL A 331 1.99 3.85 -6.33
N PHE A 332 0.95 3.88 -7.15
CA PHE A 332 -0.12 4.87 -7.07
C PHE A 332 -1.37 4.39 -7.79
N ASP A 333 -2.54 4.92 -7.42
CA ASP A 333 -3.81 4.60 -8.08
C ASP A 333 -4.37 5.83 -8.79
N LEU A 334 -4.74 5.69 -10.06
CA LEU A 334 -5.20 6.77 -10.91
C LEU A 334 -6.73 6.76 -11.06
N SER A 335 -7.40 7.88 -10.78
CA SER A 335 -8.87 7.98 -10.90
C SER A 335 -9.34 8.93 -12.01
N VAL A 336 -8.47 9.83 -12.49
CA VAL A 336 -8.73 10.68 -13.66
C VAL A 336 -7.52 10.62 -14.58
N LEU A 337 -7.79 10.55 -15.89
CA LEU A 337 -6.76 10.51 -16.91
C LEU A 337 -7.25 11.16 -18.21
N ASP A 338 -6.57 12.20 -18.64
CA ASP A 338 -6.66 12.75 -19.99
C ASP A 338 -5.66 12.03 -20.92
N ARG A 339 -5.91 12.10 -22.23
CA ARG A 339 -5.10 11.38 -23.21
C ARG A 339 -3.63 11.81 -23.16
N ALA A 340 -2.73 10.84 -23.17
CA ALA A 340 -1.28 11.04 -23.21
C ALA A 340 -0.69 11.83 -22.02
N ALA A 341 -1.32 11.74 -20.83
CA ALA A 341 -0.74 12.31 -19.63
C ALA A 341 0.55 11.57 -19.23
N VAL A 342 1.48 12.30 -18.60
CA VAL A 342 2.76 11.76 -18.12
C VAL A 342 2.97 12.25 -16.69
N LEU A 343 3.21 11.31 -15.77
CA LEU A 343 3.63 11.61 -14.41
C LEU A 343 5.15 11.79 -14.40
N GLN A 344 5.60 13.01 -14.12
CA GLN A 344 7.03 13.34 -14.07
C GLN A 344 7.51 13.43 -12.62
N ILE A 345 8.54 12.65 -12.31
CA ILE A 345 9.11 12.51 -10.97
C ILE A 345 10.61 12.75 -11.03
N ARG A 346 11.16 13.41 -10.03
CA ARG A 346 12.57 13.77 -9.90
C ARG A 346 13.11 13.38 -8.53
N ASP A 347 14.42 13.31 -8.44
CA ASP A 347 15.18 13.17 -7.19
C ASP A 347 14.71 11.97 -6.35
N ILE A 348 14.50 10.81 -6.98
CA ILE A 348 14.11 9.59 -6.27
C ILE A 348 15.32 9.05 -5.52
N VAL A 349 15.19 8.86 -4.21
CA VAL A 349 16.24 8.33 -3.34
C VAL A 349 15.67 7.24 -2.45
N VAL A 350 16.37 6.10 -2.38
CA VAL A 350 16.12 5.02 -1.41
C VAL A 350 17.44 4.54 -0.82
N ARG A 351 17.57 4.61 0.52
CA ARG A 351 18.76 4.17 1.29
C ARG A 351 18.45 3.99 2.76
#